data_AF-A0A2L2WMX0-F1
#
_entry.id   AF-A0A2L2WMX0-F1
#
_cell.length_a   1.000
_cell.length_b   1.000
_cell.length_c   1.000
_cell.angle_alpha   90.00
_cell.angle_beta   90.00
_cell.angle_gamma   90.00
#
_symmetry.space_group_name_H-M   'P 1'
#
loop_
_entity.id
_entity.type
_entity.pdbx_description
1 polymer ?
#
loop_
_entity_poly.entity_id
_entity_poly.type
_entity_poly.pdbx_seq_one_letter_code
_entity_poly.pdbx_strand_id
1 'polypeptide(L)'
;MHKLLTDQIMAGLCFSCHDSEDFDPNECRDKACDISARLIEKIPEIRRTLATDVEAAYNGDPAAENHGEVISCYPAIKALANHRIAHELLLLGVPLIPRIISEMAHSETGIDIHPGASIGHHFTIDHGTGVVIGATCIIGNHVKLYQGVTLGAKSFPLDNNGNPIKGIPRHPILEDNVIVYSNATILGRITIGRGSVVGANLWVTEDMKPESKVVKKV
;
A
#
# COMPACT_ATOMS: atom_id res chain seq x y z
N MET A 1 -17.48 -15.92 6.93
CA MET A 1 -16.36 -14.96 6.97
C MET A 1 -15.67 -14.94 8.34
N HIS A 2 -16.37 -14.57 9.43
CA HIS A 2 -15.78 -14.44 10.78
C HIS A 2 -14.91 -15.64 11.21
N LYS A 3 -15.44 -16.87 11.14
CA LYS A 3 -14.69 -18.09 11.51
C LYS A 3 -13.38 -18.24 10.73
N LEU A 4 -13.43 -18.12 9.40
CA LEU A 4 -12.24 -18.27 8.54
C LEU A 4 -11.19 -17.20 8.86
N LEU A 5 -11.63 -15.95 9.06
CA LEU A 5 -10.74 -14.85 9.41
C LEU A 5 -10.07 -15.08 10.77
N THR A 6 -10.83 -15.50 11.79
CA THR A 6 -10.30 -15.86 13.10
C THR A 6 -9.26 -16.98 12.99
N ASP A 7 -9.56 -18.04 12.25
CA ASP A 7 -8.66 -19.18 12.09
C ASP A 7 -7.33 -18.75 11.41
N GLN A 8 -7.40 -17.88 10.39
CA GLN A 8 -6.20 -17.37 9.71
C GLN A 8 -5.41 -16.37 10.55
N ILE A 9 -6.08 -15.48 11.30
CA ILE A 9 -5.40 -14.57 12.23
C ILE A 9 -4.67 -15.37 13.31
N MET A 10 -5.33 -16.39 13.88
CA MET A 10 -4.73 -17.28 14.86
C MET A 10 -3.48 -17.97 14.28
N ALA A 11 -3.55 -18.48 13.05
CA ALA A 11 -2.39 -19.07 12.37
C ALA A 11 -1.22 -18.06 12.23
N GLY A 12 -1.52 -16.80 11.89
CA GLY A 12 -0.54 -15.72 11.87
C GLY A 12 0.09 -15.49 13.25
N LEU A 13 -0.72 -15.30 14.29
CA LEU A 13 -0.25 -15.08 15.66
C LEU A 13 0.67 -16.22 16.11
N CYS A 14 0.24 -17.48 15.95
CA CYS A 14 1.02 -18.66 16.30
C CYS A 14 2.37 -18.73 15.55
N PHE A 15 2.43 -18.27 14.30
CA PHE A 15 3.68 -18.23 13.52
C PHE A 15 4.75 -17.35 14.16
N SER A 16 4.35 -16.28 14.86
CA SER A 16 5.29 -15.36 15.51
C SER A 16 5.62 -15.72 16.97
N CYS A 17 4.95 -16.72 17.55
CA CYS A 17 5.10 -17.13 18.95
C CYS A 17 6.24 -18.13 19.21
N HIS A 18 7.28 -18.20 18.37
CA HIS A 18 8.41 -19.10 18.63
C HIS A 18 9.14 -18.70 19.92
N ASP A 19 9.18 -19.64 20.87
CA ASP A 19 9.93 -19.65 22.13
C ASP A 19 9.33 -18.94 23.37
N SER A 20 8.05 -18.56 23.38
CA SER A 20 7.41 -18.13 24.64
C SER A 20 6.91 -19.34 25.46
N GLU A 21 7.49 -19.58 26.64
CA GLU A 21 7.02 -20.60 27.61
C GLU A 21 5.56 -20.37 28.05
N ASP A 22 5.00 -19.17 27.80
CA ASP A 22 3.65 -18.72 28.19
C ASP A 22 2.59 -18.81 27.07
N PHE A 23 2.77 -19.63 26.03
CA PHE A 23 1.78 -19.74 24.95
C PHE A 23 0.50 -20.50 25.38
N ASP A 24 -0.61 -19.78 25.60
CA ASP A 24 -1.95 -20.37 25.77
C ASP A 24 -2.77 -20.34 24.45
N PRO A 25 -3.08 -21.50 23.85
CA PRO A 25 -3.91 -21.58 22.65
C PRO A 25 -5.31 -20.94 22.78
N ASN A 26 -5.92 -20.97 23.97
CA ASN A 26 -7.24 -20.38 24.18
C ASN A 26 -7.17 -18.86 24.15
N GLU A 27 -6.18 -18.28 24.84
CA GLU A 27 -5.95 -16.83 24.81
C GLU A 27 -5.61 -16.34 23.39
N CYS A 28 -4.81 -17.10 22.64
CA CYS A 28 -4.50 -16.80 21.24
C CYS A 28 -5.77 -16.78 20.36
N ARG A 29 -6.68 -17.74 20.59
CA ARG A 29 -7.95 -17.82 19.88
C ARG A 29 -8.87 -16.67 20.23
N ASP A 30 -8.95 -16.28 21.50
CA ASP A 30 -9.77 -15.15 21.95
C ASP A 30 -9.24 -13.83 21.36
N LYS A 31 -7.92 -13.64 21.34
CA LYS A 31 -7.27 -12.51 20.64
C LYS A 31 -7.60 -12.49 19.15
N ALA A 32 -7.50 -13.64 18.47
CA ALA A 32 -7.84 -13.74 17.05
C ALA A 32 -9.33 -13.45 16.78
N CYS A 33 -10.22 -13.82 17.70
CA CYS A 33 -11.64 -13.53 17.64
C CYS A 33 -11.90 -12.01 17.75
N ASP A 34 -11.29 -11.34 18.73
CA ASP A 34 -11.38 -9.88 18.92
C ASP A 34 -10.87 -9.12 17.68
N ILE A 35 -9.69 -9.47 17.18
CA ILE A 35 -9.12 -8.85 15.98
C ILE A 35 -10.03 -9.05 14.76
N SER A 36 -10.58 -10.25 14.59
CA SER A 36 -11.53 -10.57 13.51
C SER A 36 -12.77 -9.67 13.58
N ALA A 37 -13.35 -9.50 14.77
CA ALA A 37 -14.49 -8.61 15.00
C ALA A 37 -14.14 -7.14 14.69
N ARG A 38 -13.00 -6.65 15.19
CA ARG A 38 -12.51 -5.29 14.94
C ARG A 38 -12.28 -5.00 13.46
N LEU A 39 -11.76 -5.96 12.69
CA LEU A 39 -11.65 -5.81 11.23
C LEU A 39 -13.03 -5.71 10.58
N ILE A 40 -14.00 -6.52 11.01
CA ILE A 40 -15.37 -6.47 10.47
C ILE A 40 -16.02 -5.11 10.75
N GLU A 41 -15.81 -4.54 11.93
CA GLU A 41 -16.27 -3.19 12.27
C GLU A 41 -15.66 -2.10 11.38
N LYS A 42 -14.47 -2.33 10.82
CA LYS A 42 -13.79 -1.42 9.89
C LYS A 42 -14.28 -1.51 8.44
N ILE A 43 -15.00 -2.56 8.06
CA ILE A 43 -15.49 -2.76 6.68
C ILE A 43 -16.27 -1.54 6.13
N PRO A 44 -17.18 -0.90 6.87
CA PRO A 44 -17.89 0.29 6.37
C PRO A 44 -16.97 1.49 6.08
N GLU A 45 -15.90 1.65 6.84
CA GLU A 45 -14.88 2.69 6.61
C GLU A 45 -14.03 2.35 5.39
N ILE A 46 -13.51 1.12 5.31
CA ILE A 46 -12.76 0.62 4.15
C ILE A 46 -13.59 0.79 2.86
N ARG A 47 -14.86 0.43 2.89
CA ARG A 47 -15.79 0.59 1.76
C ARG A 47 -15.95 2.06 1.35
N ARG A 48 -16.08 2.98 2.32
CA ARG A 48 -16.18 4.42 2.02
C ARG A 48 -14.93 4.92 1.32
N THR A 49 -13.75 4.51 1.78
CA THR A 49 -12.49 4.89 1.13
C THR A 49 -12.35 4.27 -0.26
N LEU A 50 -12.66 2.97 -0.43
CA LEU A 50 -12.63 2.32 -1.74
C LEU A 50 -13.60 2.96 -2.75
N ALA A 51 -14.76 3.46 -2.29
CA ALA A 51 -15.66 4.20 -3.18
C ALA A 51 -15.00 5.46 -3.75
N THR A 52 -14.18 6.16 -2.95
CA THR A 52 -13.40 7.31 -3.45
C THR A 52 -12.28 6.91 -4.41
N ASP A 53 -11.69 5.73 -4.25
CA ASP A 53 -10.68 5.21 -5.17
C ASP A 53 -11.30 4.84 -6.52
N VAL A 54 -12.51 4.25 -6.51
CA VAL A 54 -13.30 3.99 -7.72
C VAL A 54 -13.64 5.29 -8.45
N GLU A 55 -14.07 6.32 -7.72
CA GLU A 55 -14.32 7.65 -8.29
C GLU A 55 -13.04 8.27 -8.88
N ALA A 56 -11.91 8.15 -8.19
CA ALA A 56 -10.62 8.65 -8.68
C ALA A 56 -10.13 7.90 -9.92
N ALA A 57 -10.36 6.59 -10.01
CA ALA A 57 -10.05 5.78 -11.19
C ALA A 57 -10.94 6.18 -12.37
N TYR A 58 -12.26 6.27 -12.17
CA TYR A 58 -13.21 6.69 -13.20
C TYR A 58 -12.91 8.09 -13.73
N ASN A 59 -12.76 9.09 -12.86
CA ASN A 59 -12.43 10.46 -13.26
C ASN A 59 -11.00 10.58 -13.81
N GLY A 60 -10.13 9.63 -13.46
CA GLY A 60 -8.72 9.61 -13.81
C GLY A 60 -8.41 9.01 -15.18
N ASP A 61 -9.33 8.21 -15.74
CA ASP A 61 -9.21 7.53 -17.02
C ASP A 61 -10.37 7.95 -17.95
N PRO A 62 -10.13 8.78 -18.98
CA PRO A 62 -11.14 9.17 -19.94
C PRO A 62 -11.76 8.00 -20.73
N ALA A 63 -11.13 6.82 -20.73
CA ALA A 63 -11.63 5.62 -21.38
C ALA A 63 -12.60 4.81 -20.50
N ALA A 64 -12.71 5.13 -19.20
CA ALA A 64 -13.63 4.42 -18.30
C ALA A 64 -15.09 4.73 -18.64
N GLU A 65 -15.88 3.70 -18.90
CA GLU A 65 -17.28 3.90 -19.32
C GLU A 65 -18.19 4.20 -18.13
N ASN A 66 -17.97 3.52 -16.99
CA ASN A 66 -18.76 3.68 -15.78
C ASN A 66 -18.07 3.06 -14.55
N HIS A 67 -18.54 3.41 -13.34
CA HIS A 67 -18.02 2.85 -12.08
C HIS A 67 -18.14 1.32 -11.97
N GLY A 68 -19.14 0.70 -12.61
CA GLY A 68 -19.35 -0.74 -12.58
C GLY A 68 -18.23 -1.51 -13.30
N GLU A 69 -17.80 -1.01 -14.46
CA GLU A 69 -16.63 -1.50 -15.18
C GLU A 69 -15.37 -1.41 -14.30
N VAL A 70 -15.12 -0.22 -13.72
CA VAL A 70 -13.98 0.03 -12.83
C VAL A 70 -13.92 -0.96 -11.68
N ILE A 71 -15.05 -1.18 -10.99
CA ILE A 71 -15.15 -2.15 -9.89
C ILE A 71 -14.91 -3.59 -10.38
N SER A 72 -15.40 -3.93 -11.58
CA SER A 72 -15.44 -5.31 -12.05
C SER A 72 -14.10 -5.82 -12.56
N CYS A 73 -13.30 -4.97 -13.21
CA CYS A 73 -12.11 -5.43 -13.92
C CYS A 73 -10.87 -4.54 -13.83
N TYR A 74 -10.90 -3.39 -13.15
CA TYR A 74 -9.68 -2.58 -13.06
C TYR A 74 -8.73 -3.19 -12.01
N PRO A 75 -7.48 -3.54 -12.38
CA PRO A 75 -6.55 -4.23 -11.49
C PRO A 75 -6.18 -3.39 -10.27
N ALA A 76 -6.17 -2.06 -10.42
CA ALA A 76 -5.91 -1.13 -9.33
C ALA A 76 -6.92 -1.26 -8.19
N ILE A 77 -8.22 -1.41 -8.48
CA ILE A 77 -9.24 -1.56 -7.45
C ILE A 77 -9.03 -2.85 -6.65
N LYS A 78 -8.65 -3.94 -7.34
CA LYS A 78 -8.32 -5.21 -6.68
C LYS A 78 -7.08 -5.08 -5.78
N ALA A 79 -6.03 -4.43 -6.25
CA ALA A 79 -4.82 -4.20 -5.46
C ALA A 79 -5.10 -3.31 -4.23
N LEU A 80 -5.86 -2.23 -4.39
CA LEU A 80 -6.23 -1.33 -3.30
C LEU A 80 -7.16 -1.97 -2.28
N ALA A 81 -8.13 -2.78 -2.71
CA ALA A 81 -8.99 -3.52 -1.79
C ALA A 81 -8.17 -4.46 -0.90
N ASN A 82 -7.24 -5.22 -1.49
CA ASN A 82 -6.35 -6.10 -0.74
C ASN A 82 -5.42 -5.31 0.19
N HIS A 83 -4.81 -4.23 -0.31
CA HIS A 83 -3.92 -3.38 0.50
C HIS A 83 -4.65 -2.78 1.70
N ARG A 84 -5.83 -2.18 1.51
CA ARG A 84 -6.57 -1.52 2.62
C ARG A 84 -6.98 -2.51 3.70
N ILE A 85 -7.38 -3.74 3.32
CA ILE A 85 -7.67 -4.81 4.29
C ILE A 85 -6.38 -5.27 5.01
N ALA A 86 -5.30 -5.50 4.25
CA ALA A 86 -4.02 -5.91 4.80
C ALA A 86 -3.42 -4.85 5.75
N HIS A 87 -3.58 -3.57 5.42
CA HIS A 87 -3.14 -2.46 6.23
C HIS A 87 -3.84 -2.45 7.59
N GLU A 88 -5.17 -2.58 7.63
CA GLU A 88 -5.92 -2.66 8.89
C GLU A 88 -5.50 -3.87 9.73
N LEU A 89 -5.32 -5.05 9.11
CA LEU A 89 -4.81 -6.24 9.81
C LEU A 89 -3.41 -6.00 10.40
N LEU A 90 -2.53 -5.32 9.67
CA LEU A 90 -1.20 -4.96 10.15
C LEU A 90 -1.28 -3.98 11.34
N LEU A 91 -2.15 -2.98 11.28
CA LEU A 91 -2.39 -2.02 12.37
C LEU A 91 -2.97 -2.70 13.62
N LEU A 92 -3.76 -3.76 13.44
CA LEU A 92 -4.25 -4.61 14.52
C LEU A 92 -3.19 -5.59 15.05
N GLY A 93 -1.96 -5.54 14.55
CA GLY A 93 -0.84 -6.35 15.02
C GLY A 93 -0.82 -7.77 14.48
N VAL A 94 -1.58 -8.08 13.43
CA VAL A 94 -1.56 -9.42 12.82
C VAL A 94 -0.26 -9.60 12.04
N PRO A 95 0.60 -10.55 12.42
CA PRO A 95 1.81 -10.85 11.67
C PRO A 95 1.49 -11.70 10.44
N LEU A 96 2.44 -11.77 9.49
CA LEU A 96 2.42 -12.63 8.29
C LEU A 96 1.25 -12.41 7.31
N ILE A 97 0.01 -12.57 7.76
CA ILE A 97 -1.22 -12.51 6.98
C ILE A 97 -1.34 -11.22 6.13
N PRO A 98 -1.05 -10.00 6.65
CA PRO A 98 -1.05 -8.80 5.82
C PRO A 98 -0.15 -8.90 4.59
N ARG A 99 1.03 -9.49 4.74
CA ARG A 99 1.99 -9.64 3.64
C ARG A 99 1.54 -10.71 2.65
N ILE A 100 0.93 -11.79 3.11
CA ILE A 100 0.33 -12.81 2.23
C ILE A 100 -0.75 -12.16 1.35
N ILE A 101 -1.65 -11.36 1.94
CA ILE A 101 -2.73 -10.67 1.20
C ILE A 101 -2.15 -9.72 0.14
N SER A 102 -1.13 -8.92 0.48
CA SER A 102 -0.51 -8.02 -0.49
C SER A 102 0.19 -8.79 -1.63
N GLU A 103 0.86 -9.90 -1.33
CA GLU A 103 1.53 -10.71 -2.36
C GLU A 103 0.53 -11.47 -3.26
N MET A 104 -0.66 -11.81 -2.76
CA MET A 104 -1.74 -12.33 -3.61
C MET A 104 -2.18 -11.29 -4.64
N ALA A 105 -2.42 -10.05 -4.20
CA ALA A 105 -2.74 -8.96 -5.12
C ALA A 105 -1.61 -8.69 -6.11
N HIS A 106 -0.36 -8.69 -5.65
CA HIS A 106 0.82 -8.55 -6.49
C HIS A 106 0.85 -9.62 -7.58
N SER A 107 0.67 -10.89 -7.23
CA SER A 107 0.63 -12.01 -8.19
C SER A 107 -0.45 -11.82 -9.27
N GLU A 108 -1.63 -11.33 -8.89
CA GLU A 108 -2.78 -11.22 -9.80
C GLU A 108 -2.78 -9.93 -10.65
N THR A 109 -2.03 -8.90 -10.26
CA THR A 109 -2.12 -7.55 -10.87
C THR A 109 -0.77 -6.98 -11.32
N GLY A 110 0.34 -7.50 -10.81
CA GLY A 110 1.66 -6.90 -10.94
C GLY A 110 1.87 -5.62 -10.13
N ILE A 111 0.98 -5.29 -9.19
CA ILE A 111 1.06 -4.11 -8.30
C ILE A 111 1.50 -4.58 -6.91
N ASP A 112 2.74 -4.27 -6.52
CA ASP A 112 3.31 -4.62 -5.22
C ASP A 112 3.17 -3.45 -4.23
N ILE A 113 2.24 -3.58 -3.28
CA ILE A 113 2.03 -2.57 -2.23
C ILE A 113 2.29 -3.22 -0.88
N HIS A 114 3.36 -2.78 -0.21
CA HIS A 114 3.63 -3.26 1.13
C HIS A 114 2.47 -2.88 2.08
N PRO A 115 1.98 -3.79 2.95
CA PRO A 115 0.83 -3.51 3.83
C PRO A 115 1.09 -2.37 4.82
N GLY A 116 2.35 -2.06 5.10
CA GLY A 116 2.77 -0.93 5.93
C GLY A 116 2.74 0.46 5.27
N ALA A 117 2.56 0.54 3.95
CA ALA A 117 2.42 1.82 3.28
C ALA A 117 1.14 2.54 3.76
N SER A 118 1.22 3.85 3.98
CA SER A 118 0.06 4.67 4.34
C SER A 118 -0.46 5.37 3.10
N ILE A 119 -1.71 5.15 2.72
CA ILE A 119 -2.31 5.67 1.48
C ILE A 119 -3.64 6.36 1.77
N GLY A 120 -3.71 7.65 1.40
CA GLY A 120 -4.90 8.48 1.50
C GLY A 120 -6.08 8.02 0.63
N HIS A 121 -7.11 8.85 0.58
CA HIS A 121 -8.33 8.61 -0.21
C HIS A 121 -8.19 9.14 -1.64
N HIS A 122 -9.09 8.72 -2.52
CA HIS A 122 -9.06 9.07 -3.95
C HIS A 122 -7.71 8.71 -4.60
N PHE A 123 -7.13 7.59 -4.21
CA PHE A 123 -5.88 7.13 -4.78
C PHE A 123 -6.16 6.25 -5.99
N THR A 124 -5.38 6.41 -7.05
CA THR A 124 -5.54 5.59 -8.26
C THR A 124 -4.20 5.21 -8.86
N ILE A 125 -4.19 4.04 -9.48
CA ILE A 125 -3.07 3.50 -10.25
C ILE A 125 -3.62 3.18 -11.64
N ASP A 126 -3.10 3.85 -12.66
CA ASP A 126 -3.47 3.59 -14.04
C ASP A 126 -2.55 2.51 -14.65
N HIS A 127 -3.15 1.50 -15.26
CA HIS A 127 -2.57 0.22 -15.73
C HIS A 127 -1.86 -0.62 -14.64
N GLY A 128 -0.87 -0.06 -13.95
CA GLY A 128 -0.35 -0.54 -12.68
C GLY A 128 0.73 -1.63 -12.70
N THR A 129 0.86 -2.45 -13.75
CA THR A 129 1.88 -3.51 -13.77
C THR A 129 3.29 -2.97 -13.51
N GLY A 130 4.01 -3.56 -12.56
CA GLY A 130 5.36 -3.16 -12.16
C GLY A 130 5.42 -2.01 -11.14
N VAL A 131 4.28 -1.55 -10.62
CA VAL A 131 4.27 -0.59 -9.51
C VAL A 131 4.79 -1.25 -8.24
N VAL A 132 5.67 -0.56 -7.52
CA VAL A 132 6.23 -0.99 -6.22
C VAL A 132 6.10 0.15 -5.21
N ILE A 133 5.40 -0.09 -4.09
CA ILE A 133 5.21 0.89 -3.01
C ILE A 133 5.77 0.33 -1.70
N GLY A 134 6.84 0.94 -1.22
CA GLY A 134 7.60 0.45 -0.08
C GLY A 134 6.95 0.66 1.30
N ALA A 135 7.44 -0.11 2.27
CA ALA A 135 6.85 -0.29 3.60
C ALA A 135 6.62 0.95 4.46
N THR A 136 7.34 2.04 4.21
CA THR A 136 7.25 3.28 5.00
C THR A 136 6.89 4.48 4.11
N CYS A 137 6.31 4.20 2.95
CA CYS A 137 5.81 5.23 2.05
C CYS A 137 4.57 5.87 2.66
N ILE A 138 4.43 7.18 2.47
CA ILE A 138 3.26 7.95 2.86
C ILE A 138 2.74 8.62 1.60
N ILE A 139 1.50 8.32 1.23
CA ILE A 139 0.85 8.85 0.03
C ILE A 139 -0.39 9.61 0.49
N GLY A 140 -0.46 10.88 0.12
CA GLY A 140 -1.59 11.76 0.39
C GLY A 140 -2.81 11.42 -0.45
N ASN A 141 -3.73 12.38 -0.52
CA ASN A 141 -5.01 12.24 -1.20
C ASN A 141 -4.91 12.62 -2.68
N HIS A 142 -5.77 12.06 -3.52
CA HIS A 142 -5.83 12.39 -4.96
C HIS A 142 -4.50 12.16 -5.70
N VAL A 143 -3.68 11.23 -5.22
CA VAL A 143 -2.43 10.85 -5.91
C VAL A 143 -2.74 9.84 -7.02
N LYS A 144 -2.08 10.02 -8.16
CA LYS A 144 -2.16 9.12 -9.32
C LYS A 144 -0.79 8.56 -9.66
N LEU A 145 -0.67 7.24 -9.74
CA LEU A 145 0.50 6.55 -10.26
C LEU A 145 0.18 5.88 -11.60
N TYR A 146 1.22 5.66 -12.41
CA TYR A 146 1.16 4.87 -13.65
C TYR A 146 1.97 3.58 -13.50
N GLN A 147 1.94 2.71 -14.51
CA GLN A 147 2.68 1.45 -14.55
C GLN A 147 4.19 1.63 -14.34
N GLY A 148 4.82 0.66 -13.67
CA GLY A 148 6.27 0.62 -13.44
C GLY A 148 6.80 1.65 -12.44
N VAL A 149 5.94 2.43 -11.78
CA VAL A 149 6.39 3.41 -10.78
C VAL A 149 6.96 2.73 -9.55
N THR A 150 8.16 3.12 -9.13
CA THR A 150 8.79 2.63 -7.90
C THR A 150 8.86 3.74 -6.85
N LEU A 151 8.25 3.52 -5.69
CA LEU A 151 8.38 4.34 -4.48
C LEU A 151 9.24 3.56 -3.45
N GLY A 152 10.55 3.61 -3.66
CA GLY A 152 11.53 2.71 -3.05
C GLY A 152 12.50 3.38 -2.07
N ALA A 153 13.46 2.61 -1.59
CA ALA A 153 14.55 3.11 -0.75
C ALA A 153 15.83 3.26 -1.59
N LYS A 154 16.64 4.29 -1.30
CA LYS A 154 17.94 4.52 -1.97
C LYS A 154 19.06 3.68 -1.35
N SER A 155 19.15 3.69 -0.03
CA SER A 155 20.15 2.99 0.77
C SER A 155 19.60 2.70 2.16
N PHE A 156 20.24 1.77 2.87
CA PHE A 156 19.86 1.36 4.22
C PHE A 156 21.04 1.62 5.17
N PRO A 157 20.84 2.29 6.31
CA PRO A 157 21.81 2.25 7.38
C PRO A 157 21.92 0.80 7.87
N LEU A 158 23.14 0.39 8.18
CA LEU A 158 23.46 -0.95 8.63
C LEU A 158 23.66 -0.94 10.15
N ASP A 159 23.30 -2.04 10.80
CA ASP A 159 23.66 -2.28 12.20
C ASP A 159 25.16 -2.61 12.33
N ASN A 160 25.63 -2.80 13.56
CA ASN A 160 27.04 -3.12 13.83
C ASN A 160 27.52 -4.42 13.18
N ASN A 161 26.60 -5.27 12.72
CA ASN A 161 26.86 -6.55 12.06
C ASN A 161 26.73 -6.45 10.53
N GLY A 162 26.48 -5.25 9.98
CA GLY A 162 26.31 -5.03 8.55
C GLY A 162 24.92 -5.36 8.01
N ASN A 163 23.92 -5.62 8.85
CA ASN A 163 22.55 -5.89 8.40
C ASN A 163 21.74 -4.60 8.25
N PRO A 164 20.85 -4.48 7.25
CA PRO A 164 19.93 -3.35 7.16
C PRO A 164 19.09 -3.18 8.42
N ILE A 165 19.11 -1.97 8.99
CA ILE A 165 18.26 -1.63 10.13
C ILE A 165 16.79 -1.69 9.68
N LYS A 166 15.99 -2.47 10.40
CA LYS A 166 14.57 -2.69 10.12
C LYS A 166 13.72 -1.56 10.70
N GLY A 167 12.55 -1.32 10.12
CA GLY A 167 11.52 -0.45 10.68
C GLY A 167 11.68 1.07 10.49
N ILE A 168 12.85 1.57 10.06
CA ILE A 168 13.03 3.03 9.91
C ILE A 168 12.34 3.62 8.67
N PRO A 169 11.88 4.90 8.73
CA PRO A 169 11.41 5.65 7.56
C PRO A 169 12.50 5.77 6.49
N ARG A 170 12.20 5.33 5.27
CA ARG A 170 13.19 5.24 4.17
C ARG A 170 12.61 5.30 2.76
N HIS A 171 11.28 5.29 2.66
CA HIS A 171 10.56 5.43 1.39
C HIS A 171 9.98 6.84 1.27
N PRO A 172 9.53 7.27 0.08
CA PRO A 172 9.11 8.65 -0.15
C PRO A 172 7.80 9.04 0.56
N ILE A 173 7.57 10.35 0.64
CA ILE A 173 6.28 10.99 0.89
C ILE A 173 5.80 11.58 -0.42
N LEU A 174 4.58 11.26 -0.83
CA LEU A 174 3.86 11.99 -1.87
C LEU A 174 2.75 12.76 -1.19
N GLU A 175 2.76 14.09 -1.31
CA GLU A 175 1.66 14.92 -0.84
C GLU A 175 0.46 14.84 -1.79
N ASP A 176 -0.63 15.55 -1.45
CA ASP A 176 -1.87 15.47 -2.20
C ASP A 176 -1.72 15.92 -3.67
N ASN A 177 -2.55 15.37 -4.55
CA ASN A 177 -2.62 15.73 -5.98
C ASN A 177 -1.32 15.51 -6.77
N VAL A 178 -0.39 14.70 -6.25
CA VAL A 178 0.83 14.32 -6.99
C VAL A 178 0.48 13.34 -8.11
N ILE A 179 1.11 13.51 -9.27
CA ILE A 179 1.02 12.59 -10.41
C ILE A 179 2.41 12.05 -10.73
N VAL A 180 2.54 10.73 -10.80
CA VAL A 180 3.80 10.06 -11.15
C VAL A 180 3.59 9.18 -12.38
N TYR A 181 4.20 9.58 -13.49
CA TYR A 181 4.09 8.91 -14.78
C TYR A 181 4.96 7.65 -14.89
N SER A 182 4.67 6.87 -15.93
CA SER A 182 5.18 5.51 -16.11
C SER A 182 6.70 5.38 -15.93
N ASN A 183 7.10 4.30 -15.25
CA ASN A 183 8.50 3.93 -15.01
C ASN A 183 9.35 4.98 -14.26
N ALA A 184 8.72 5.97 -13.62
CA ALA A 184 9.45 6.85 -12.73
C ALA A 184 9.86 6.10 -11.44
N THR A 185 11.05 6.38 -10.96
CA THR A 185 11.62 5.78 -9.75
C THR A 185 11.95 6.88 -8.75
N ILE A 186 11.29 6.86 -7.60
CA ILE A 186 11.41 7.84 -6.51
C ILE A 186 11.98 7.11 -5.31
N LEU A 187 13.21 7.46 -4.89
CA LEU A 187 13.95 6.69 -3.89
C LEU A 187 14.41 7.52 -2.69
N GLY A 188 14.24 6.93 -1.51
CA GLY A 188 14.73 7.47 -0.25
C GLY A 188 13.65 8.21 0.53
N ARG A 189 14.05 8.75 1.69
CA ARG A 189 13.16 9.55 2.53
C ARG A 189 13.10 10.98 2.01
N ILE A 190 12.41 11.16 0.89
CA ILE A 190 12.19 12.45 0.22
C ILE A 190 10.70 12.76 0.13
N THR A 191 10.37 14.03 -0.08
CA THR A 191 9.00 14.53 -0.21
C THR A 191 8.75 15.08 -1.60
N ILE A 192 7.68 14.61 -2.23
CA ILE A 192 7.14 15.14 -3.47
C ILE A 192 5.96 16.04 -3.11
N GLY A 193 6.17 17.36 -3.20
CA GLY A 193 5.22 18.36 -2.75
C GLY A 193 3.90 18.35 -3.52
N ARG A 194 2.85 18.84 -2.88
CA ARG A 194 1.47 18.86 -3.36
C ARG A 194 1.36 19.34 -4.81
N GLY A 195 0.55 18.65 -5.62
CA GLY A 195 0.28 19.04 -7.00
C GLY A 195 1.47 18.87 -7.96
N SER A 196 2.57 18.27 -7.51
CA SER A 196 3.74 18.04 -8.35
C SER A 196 3.50 16.94 -9.38
N VAL A 197 4.21 17.04 -10.51
CA VAL A 197 4.19 16.06 -11.59
C VAL A 197 5.59 15.52 -11.83
N VAL A 198 5.73 14.21 -11.68
CA VAL A 198 6.95 13.46 -12.00
C VAL A 198 6.73 12.78 -13.35
N GLY A 199 7.47 13.21 -14.37
CA GLY A 199 7.43 12.66 -15.71
C GLY A 199 7.94 11.22 -15.81
N ALA A 200 7.63 10.58 -16.94
CA ALA A 200 7.97 9.18 -17.19
C ALA A 200 9.49 8.94 -17.21
N ASN A 201 9.92 7.76 -16.76
CA ASN A 201 11.32 7.30 -16.72
C ASN A 201 12.28 8.23 -15.95
N LEU A 202 11.78 9.04 -15.01
CA LEU A 202 12.62 9.90 -14.18
C LEU A 202 13.15 9.14 -12.97
N TRP A 203 14.38 9.48 -12.58
CA TRP A 203 15.01 9.00 -11.36
C TRP A 203 15.09 10.17 -10.37
N VAL A 204 14.28 10.11 -9.30
CA VAL A 204 14.13 11.20 -8.32
C VAL A 204 14.67 10.75 -6.97
N THR A 205 15.69 11.46 -6.48
CA THR A 205 16.32 11.18 -5.17
C THR A 205 16.44 12.40 -4.27
N GLU A 206 15.74 13.48 -4.63
CA GLU A 206 15.72 14.76 -3.91
C GLU A 206 14.29 15.27 -3.79
N ASP A 207 14.04 16.10 -2.79
CA ASP A 207 12.72 16.69 -2.55
C ASP A 207 12.26 17.56 -3.73
N MET A 208 10.96 17.54 -4.00
CA MET A 208 10.31 18.44 -4.95
C MET A 208 9.40 19.41 -4.19
N LYS A 209 9.57 20.71 -4.47
CA LYS A 209 8.65 21.74 -3.96
C LYS A 209 7.24 21.53 -4.53
N PRO A 210 6.18 21.98 -3.85
CA PRO A 210 4.81 21.94 -4.39
C PRO A 210 4.71 22.54 -5.80
N GLU A 211 3.77 22.00 -6.57
CA GLU A 211 3.45 22.41 -7.96
C GLU A 211 4.62 22.32 -8.94
N SER A 212 5.67 21.56 -8.59
CA SER A 212 6.82 21.36 -9.47
C SER A 212 6.50 20.37 -10.57
N LYS A 213 6.98 20.63 -11.79
CA LYS A 213 6.91 19.70 -12.91
C LYS A 213 8.31 19.36 -13.38
N VAL A 214 8.69 18.09 -13.24
CA VAL A 214 9.94 17.58 -13.79
C VAL A 214 9.58 16.61 -14.91
N VAL A 215 10.05 16.90 -16.12
CA VAL A 215 9.85 16.07 -17.29
C VAL A 215 11.17 15.94 -18.04
N LYS A 216 11.44 14.76 -18.61
CA LYS A 216 12.59 14.59 -19.49
C LYS A 216 12.32 15.40 -20.76
N LYS A 217 13.15 16.40 -21.05
CA LYS A 217 13.13 17.07 -22.35
C LYS A 217 13.73 16.10 -23.38
N VAL A 218 12.98 15.85 -24.45
CA VAL A 218 13.42 15.10 -25.62
C VAL A 218 14.13 16.05 -26.57
#